data_AF-A0A3A9VYG5-F1
#
_entry.id   AF-A0A3A9VYG5-F1
#
_cell.length_a   1.000
_cell.length_b   1.000
_cell.length_c   1.000
_cell.angle_alpha   90.00
_cell.angle_beta   90.00
_cell.angle_gamma   90.00
#
_symmetry.space_group_name_H-M   'P 1'
#
loop_
_entity.id
_entity.type
_entity.pdbx_description
1 polymer ?
#
loop_
_entity_poly.entity_id
_entity_poly.type
_entity_poly.pdbx_seq_one_letter_code
_entity_poly.pdbx_strand_id
1 'polypeptide(L)'
;MEQTLNKKKVNYLILVIKLLILLFFIFVSVKGYQETIFELDMHHSNRYKVTDFIRLMTRRTYFRPSLLLLLPLIGIFANKKIGWIFITSYFYFLLTRLVFSTISNGLNYNEEIMFFAIALILILLFIWIMNRKKIFEKVYSLKKNEVLITNIKAFSLGIFLTLYLAWTQMI
;
A
#
# COMPACT_ATOMS: atom_id res chain seq x y z
N MET A 1 35.44 -17.34 -22.51
CA MET A 1 34.48 -16.21 -22.49
C MET A 1 33.12 -16.69 -21.97
N GLU A 2 33.10 -17.32 -20.79
CA GLU A 2 31.91 -18.00 -20.22
C GLU A 2 31.51 -17.48 -18.83
N GLN A 3 32.20 -16.46 -18.30
CA GLN A 3 32.01 -16.01 -16.91
C GLN A 3 31.11 -14.77 -16.74
N THR A 4 30.54 -14.21 -17.81
CA THR A 4 29.72 -12.98 -17.73
C THR A 4 28.21 -13.20 -17.72
N LEU A 5 27.74 -14.45 -17.80
CA LEU A 5 26.32 -14.82 -17.70
C LEU A 5 25.97 -15.38 -16.32
N ASN A 6 26.47 -14.74 -15.25
CA ASN A 6 25.90 -14.98 -13.92
C ASN A 6 24.53 -14.32 -13.86
N LYS A 7 23.56 -15.05 -14.44
CA LYS A 7 22.14 -14.77 -14.60
C LYS A 7 21.62 -14.23 -13.26
N LYS A 8 21.47 -12.91 -13.14
CA LYS A 8 20.65 -12.27 -12.10
C LYS A 8 19.31 -13.01 -12.12
N LYS A 9 19.13 -13.97 -11.21
CA LYS A 9 17.85 -14.66 -11.04
C LYS A 9 16.90 -13.62 -10.48
N VAL A 10 16.28 -12.85 -11.38
CA VAL A 10 15.21 -11.91 -11.06
C VAL A 10 14.17 -12.71 -10.30
N ASN A 11 13.88 -12.28 -9.09
CA ASN A 11 12.90 -12.96 -8.28
C ASN A 11 11.52 -12.50 -8.75
N TYR A 12 10.92 -13.24 -9.68
CA TYR A 12 9.66 -12.86 -10.33
C TYR A 12 8.54 -12.53 -9.33
N LEU A 13 8.53 -13.17 -8.16
CA LEU A 13 7.55 -12.89 -7.11
C LEU A 13 7.63 -11.45 -6.60
N ILE A 14 8.84 -10.90 -6.37
CA ILE A 14 8.95 -9.49 -5.93
C ILE A 14 8.63 -8.54 -7.08
N LEU A 15 8.99 -8.90 -8.31
CA LEU A 15 8.67 -8.09 -9.49
C LEU A 15 7.15 -7.92 -9.62
N VAL A 16 6.39 -9.00 -9.46
CA VAL A 16 4.92 -8.99 -9.49
C VAL A 16 4.37 -8.08 -8.39
N ILE A 17 4.88 -8.18 -7.15
CA ILE A 17 4.44 -7.30 -6.04
C ILE A 17 4.70 -5.82 -6.38
N LYS A 18 5.90 -5.49 -6.87
CA LYS A 18 6.27 -4.11 -7.23
C LYS A 18 5.38 -3.57 -8.35
N LEU A 19 5.12 -4.38 -9.37
CA LEU A 19 4.23 -4.02 -10.48
C LEU A 19 2.79 -3.81 -10.01
N LEU A 20 2.27 -4.69 -9.15
CA LEU A 20 0.94 -4.54 -8.57
C LEU A 20 0.82 -3.24 -7.79
N ILE A 21 1.77 -2.93 -6.90
CA ILE A 21 1.77 -1.67 -6.14
C ILE A 21 1.78 -0.46 -7.09
N LEU A 22 2.59 -0.49 -8.15
CA LEU A 22 2.65 0.59 -9.14
C LEU A 22 1.31 0.75 -9.88
N LEU A 23 0.71 -0.34 -10.35
CA LEU A 23 -0.58 -0.33 -11.05
C LEU A 23 -1.70 0.18 -10.12
N PHE A 24 -1.74 -0.30 -8.88
CA PHE A 24 -2.69 0.18 -7.87
C PHE A 24 -2.51 1.67 -7.58
N PHE A 25 -1.26 2.14 -7.46
CA PHE A 25 -0.98 3.56 -7.25
C PHE A 25 -1.50 4.42 -8.41
N ILE A 26 -1.25 4.01 -9.66
CA ILE A 26 -1.76 4.72 -10.85
C ILE A 26 -3.29 4.70 -10.85
N PHE A 27 -3.91 3.53 -10.67
CA PHE A 27 -5.36 3.37 -10.68
C PHE A 27 -6.07 4.27 -9.66
N VAL A 28 -5.59 4.24 -8.41
CA VAL A 28 -6.17 5.04 -7.32
C VAL A 28 -5.96 6.54 -7.56
N SER A 29 -4.81 6.93 -8.13
CA SER A 29 -4.53 8.35 -8.44
C SER A 29 -5.41 8.87 -9.57
N VAL A 30 -5.66 8.07 -10.60
CA VAL A 30 -6.61 8.39 -11.66
C VAL A 30 -8.02 8.53 -11.09
N LYS A 31 -8.45 7.60 -10.22
CA LYS A 31 -9.75 7.71 -9.55
C LYS A 31 -9.85 9.01 -8.73
N GLY A 32 -8.85 9.32 -7.91
CA GLY A 32 -8.84 10.56 -7.12
C GLY A 32 -8.92 11.82 -7.97
N TYR A 33 -8.24 11.82 -9.12
CA TYR A 33 -8.34 12.89 -10.12
C TYR A 33 -9.75 13.01 -10.71
N GLN A 34 -10.35 11.89 -11.15
CA GLN A 34 -11.70 11.87 -11.73
C GLN A 34 -12.75 12.41 -10.76
N GLU A 35 -12.72 11.98 -9.50
CA GLU A 35 -13.65 12.47 -8.45
C GLU A 35 -13.49 13.99 -8.22
N THR A 36 -12.24 14.48 -8.25
CA THR A 36 -11.96 15.92 -8.07
C THR A 36 -12.47 16.75 -9.24
N ILE A 37 -12.26 16.28 -10.48
CA ILE A 37 -12.77 16.96 -11.67
C ILE A 37 -14.30 16.96 -11.70
N PHE A 38 -14.92 15.82 -11.37
CA PHE A 38 -16.38 15.72 -11.30
C PHE A 38 -16.98 16.72 -10.30
N GLU A 39 -16.40 16.86 -9.09
CA GLU A 39 -16.86 17.84 -8.11
C GLU A 39 -16.65 19.29 -8.60
N LEU A 40 -15.54 19.57 -9.29
CA LEU A 40 -15.28 20.88 -9.90
C LEU A 40 -16.30 21.23 -10.99
N ASP A 41 -16.62 20.30 -11.86
CA ASP A 41 -17.57 20.50 -12.95
C ASP A 41 -18.98 20.77 -12.42
N MET A 42 -19.40 20.06 -11.37
CA MET A 42 -20.72 20.26 -10.74
C MET A 42 -20.85 21.61 -10.02
N HIS A 43 -19.76 22.15 -9.47
CA HIS A 43 -19.83 23.36 -8.63
C HIS A 43 -19.34 24.65 -9.30
N HIS A 44 -18.53 24.59 -10.37
CA HIS A 44 -17.83 25.78 -10.90
C HIS A 44 -18.06 26.07 -12.39
N SER A 45 -19.03 25.44 -13.07
CA SER A 45 -19.44 25.82 -14.44
C SER A 45 -18.24 26.02 -15.39
N ASN A 46 -17.26 25.10 -15.37
CA ASN A 46 -16.05 25.14 -16.21
C ASN A 46 -15.09 26.34 -16.01
N ARG A 47 -15.23 27.12 -14.92
CA ARG A 47 -14.32 28.25 -14.60
C ARG A 47 -13.56 28.04 -13.29
N TYR A 48 -13.00 26.86 -13.08
CA TYR A 48 -12.18 26.59 -11.89
C TYR A 48 -10.72 26.99 -12.11
N LYS A 49 -10.08 27.51 -11.06
CA LYS A 49 -8.65 27.82 -11.05
C LYS A 49 -7.86 26.65 -10.47
N VAL A 50 -6.55 26.62 -10.73
CA VAL A 50 -5.62 25.66 -10.08
C VAL A 50 -5.71 25.74 -8.55
N THR A 51 -6.00 26.92 -8.00
CA THR A 51 -6.21 27.10 -6.55
C THR A 51 -7.43 26.33 -6.03
N ASP A 52 -8.49 26.20 -6.81
CA ASP A 52 -9.70 25.45 -6.43
C ASP A 52 -9.42 23.94 -6.43
N PHE A 53 -8.63 23.49 -7.41
CA PHE A 53 -8.13 22.11 -7.46
C PHE A 53 -7.26 21.77 -6.24
N ILE A 54 -6.28 22.63 -5.90
CA ILE A 54 -5.43 22.44 -4.72
C ILE A 54 -6.27 22.45 -3.43
N ARG A 55 -7.25 23.37 -3.34
CA ARG A 55 -8.16 23.44 -2.20
C ARG A 55 -8.98 22.16 -2.04
N LEU A 56 -9.48 21.59 -3.14
CA LEU A 56 -10.25 20.35 -3.10
C LEU A 56 -9.35 19.16 -2.77
N MET A 57 -8.16 19.05 -3.38
CA MET A 57 -7.21 18.00 -3.05
C MET A 57 -6.81 18.00 -1.57
N THR A 58 -6.71 19.18 -0.94
CA THR A 58 -6.32 19.31 0.47
C THR A 58 -7.48 19.13 1.44
N ARG A 59 -8.71 19.50 1.06
CA ARG A 59 -9.89 19.36 1.93
C ARG A 59 -10.60 18.01 1.81
N ARG A 60 -10.60 17.41 0.62
CA ARG A 60 -11.32 16.16 0.34
C ARG A 60 -10.42 14.95 0.55
N THR A 61 -11.06 13.79 0.70
CA THR A 61 -10.39 12.53 1.02
C THR A 61 -9.96 11.74 -0.22
N TYR A 62 -10.22 12.26 -1.43
CA TYR A 62 -10.05 11.53 -2.70
C TYR A 62 -8.64 11.02 -2.96
N PHE A 63 -7.62 11.80 -2.59
CA PHE A 63 -6.20 11.41 -2.77
C PHE A 63 -5.60 10.66 -1.59
N ARG A 64 -6.32 10.49 -0.47
CA ARG A 64 -5.79 9.77 0.71
C ARG A 64 -5.27 8.36 0.38
N PRO A 65 -5.96 7.53 -0.42
CA PRO A 65 -5.44 6.19 -0.71
C PRO A 65 -4.19 6.23 -1.60
N SER A 66 -4.05 7.22 -2.50
CA SER A 66 -2.81 7.44 -3.27
C SER A 66 -1.65 7.87 -2.37
N LEU A 67 -1.91 8.77 -1.41
CA LEU A 67 -0.90 9.21 -0.44
C LEU A 67 -0.41 8.04 0.44
N LEU A 68 -1.30 7.14 0.85
CA LEU A 68 -0.91 5.92 1.58
C LEU A 68 -0.09 4.96 0.72
N LEU A 69 -0.41 4.85 -0.58
CA LEU A 69 0.34 4.05 -1.55
C LEU A 69 1.69 4.66 -1.94
N LEU A 70 1.96 5.94 -1.64
CA LEU A 70 3.31 6.51 -1.82
C LEU A 70 4.34 5.78 -0.95
N LEU A 71 3.97 5.33 0.24
CA LEU A 71 4.89 4.64 1.15
C LEU A 71 5.48 3.36 0.51
N PRO A 72 4.66 2.37 0.08
CA PRO A 72 5.20 1.20 -0.59
C PRO A 72 5.83 1.55 -1.94
N LEU A 73 5.38 2.59 -2.65
CA LEU A 73 6.00 3.07 -3.89
C LEU A 73 7.42 3.56 -3.66
N ILE A 74 7.67 4.38 -2.64
CA ILE A 74 9.03 4.78 -2.21
C ILE A 74 9.83 3.52 -1.85
N GLY A 75 9.19 2.55 -1.18
CA GLY A 75 9.79 1.26 -0.85
C GLY A 75 10.26 0.45 -2.06
N ILE A 76 9.64 0.60 -3.24
CA ILE A 76 10.05 -0.06 -4.48
C ILE A 76 11.44 0.40 -4.93
N PHE A 77 11.70 1.70 -4.80
CA PHE A 77 12.94 2.36 -5.21
C PHE A 77 14.00 2.37 -4.09
N ALA A 78 13.57 2.35 -2.83
CA ALA A 78 14.46 2.19 -1.69
C ALA A 78 15.04 0.76 -1.67
N ASN A 79 16.35 0.64 -1.82
CA ASN A 79 17.02 -0.65 -1.69
C ASN A 79 17.27 -1.00 -0.21
N LYS A 80 17.57 -2.28 0.06
CA LYS A 80 17.93 -2.80 1.39
C LYS A 80 16.76 -2.80 2.39
N LYS A 81 17.07 -2.75 3.69
CA LYS A 81 16.12 -2.93 4.80
C LYS A 81 14.94 -1.95 4.76
N ILE A 82 15.18 -0.69 4.39
CA ILE A 82 14.15 0.37 4.40
C ILE A 82 13.04 0.09 3.39
N GLY A 83 13.40 -0.30 2.15
CA GLY A 83 12.40 -0.65 1.14
C GLY A 83 11.54 -1.84 1.53
N TRP A 84 12.15 -2.84 2.17
CA TRP A 84 11.42 -3.97 2.71
C TRP A 84 10.43 -3.53 3.79
N ILE A 85 10.83 -2.63 4.70
CA ILE A 85 9.94 -2.10 5.76
C ILE A 85 8.75 -1.39 5.13
N PHE A 86 8.96 -0.47 4.19
CA PHE A 86 7.88 0.32 3.58
C PHE A 86 6.88 -0.51 2.77
N ILE A 87 7.35 -1.51 2.03
CA ILE A 87 6.46 -2.42 1.30
C ILE A 87 5.68 -3.30 2.29
N THR A 88 6.36 -3.88 3.27
CA THR A 88 5.73 -4.79 4.23
C THR A 88 4.77 -4.07 5.17
N SER A 89 5.08 -2.83 5.56
CA SER A 89 4.21 -2.00 6.41
C SER A 89 2.90 -1.68 5.74
N TYR A 90 2.87 -1.56 4.40
CA TYR A 90 1.64 -1.36 3.67
C TYR A 90 0.72 -2.58 3.77
N PHE A 91 1.26 -3.81 3.65
CA PHE A 91 0.46 -5.02 3.85
C PHE A 91 -0.03 -5.18 5.28
N TYR A 92 0.79 -4.81 6.27
CA TYR A 92 0.35 -4.75 7.65
C TYR A 92 -0.73 -3.70 7.89
N PHE A 93 -0.61 -2.51 7.28
CA PHE A 93 -1.66 -1.49 7.30
C PHE A 93 -2.98 -2.01 6.73
N LEU A 94 -2.94 -2.74 5.60
CA LEU A 94 -4.15 -3.35 5.03
C LEU A 94 -4.75 -4.38 5.98
N LEU A 95 -3.92 -5.21 6.61
CA LEU A 95 -4.36 -6.20 7.60
C LEU A 95 -5.04 -5.53 8.79
N THR A 96 -4.39 -4.54 9.40
CA THR A 96 -4.91 -3.86 10.59
C THR A 96 -6.14 -3.02 10.27
N ARG A 97 -6.21 -2.42 9.07
CA ARG A 97 -7.40 -1.72 8.60
C ARG A 97 -8.58 -2.66 8.37
N LEU A 98 -8.34 -3.83 7.80
CA LEU A 98 -9.36 -4.86 7.59
C LEU A 98 -9.95 -5.32 8.93
N VAL A 99 -9.09 -5.63 9.90
CA VAL A 99 -9.50 -5.97 11.26
C VAL A 99 -10.26 -4.82 11.94
N PHE A 100 -9.73 -3.59 11.87
CA PHE A 100 -10.37 -2.41 12.46
C PHE A 100 -11.77 -2.18 11.89
N SER A 101 -11.92 -2.23 10.57
CA SER A 101 -13.22 -2.08 9.91
C SER A 101 -14.23 -3.13 10.35
N THR A 102 -13.81 -4.38 10.49
CA THR A 102 -14.68 -5.47 10.96
C THR A 102 -15.09 -5.29 12.42
N ILE A 103 -14.17 -4.83 13.28
CA ILE A 103 -14.50 -4.53 14.68
C ILE A 103 -15.50 -3.36 14.77
N SER A 104 -15.32 -2.32 13.96
CA SER A 104 -16.17 -1.12 14.01
C SER A 104 -17.55 -1.29 13.37
N ASN A 105 -17.63 -1.97 12.22
CA ASN A 105 -18.85 -2.00 11.41
C ASN A 105 -19.55 -3.37 11.42
N GLY A 106 -18.90 -4.42 11.93
CA GLY A 106 -19.37 -5.80 11.80
C GLY A 106 -19.19 -6.35 10.38
N LEU A 107 -19.67 -7.59 10.18
CA LEU A 107 -19.76 -8.28 8.88
C LEU A 107 -21.15 -8.91 8.80
N ASN A 108 -22.08 -8.23 8.14
CA ASN A 108 -23.50 -8.58 8.24
C ASN A 108 -24.00 -9.34 7.00
N TYR A 109 -23.35 -9.13 5.86
CA TYR A 109 -23.75 -9.73 4.59
C TYR A 109 -22.72 -10.74 4.09
N ASN A 110 -23.20 -11.81 3.41
CA ASN A 110 -22.34 -12.85 2.86
C ASN A 110 -21.27 -12.30 1.91
N GLU A 111 -21.62 -11.26 1.15
CA GLU A 111 -20.69 -10.58 0.23
C GLU A 111 -19.53 -9.91 0.99
N GLU A 112 -19.82 -9.26 2.12
CA GLU A 112 -18.81 -8.62 2.98
C GLU A 112 -17.87 -9.67 3.61
N ILE A 113 -18.45 -10.79 4.08
CA ILE A 113 -17.68 -11.90 4.66
C ILE A 113 -16.76 -12.52 3.60
N MET A 114 -17.27 -12.76 2.39
CA MET A 114 -16.49 -13.31 1.29
C MET A 114 -15.35 -12.36 0.89
N PHE A 115 -15.66 -11.07 0.75
CA PHE A 115 -14.65 -10.05 0.46
C PHE A 115 -13.57 -10.01 1.54
N PHE A 116 -13.97 -10.00 2.82
CA PHE A 116 -13.05 -10.02 3.95
C PHE A 116 -12.11 -11.24 3.90
N ALA A 117 -12.66 -12.44 3.69
CA ALA A 117 -11.88 -13.68 3.64
C ALA A 117 -10.85 -13.66 2.49
N ILE A 118 -11.28 -13.25 1.28
CA ILE A 118 -10.39 -13.16 0.11
C ILE A 118 -9.28 -12.13 0.36
N ALA A 119 -9.64 -10.94 0.85
CA ALA A 119 -8.67 -9.88 1.14
C ALA A 119 -7.66 -10.33 2.21
N LEU A 120 -8.12 -10.98 3.28
CA LEU A 120 -7.25 -11.52 4.34
C LEU A 120 -6.24 -12.53 3.78
N ILE A 121 -6.70 -13.50 2.98
CA ILE A 121 -5.83 -14.51 2.36
C ILE A 121 -4.77 -13.86 1.46
N LEU A 122 -5.18 -12.89 0.61
CA LEU A 122 -4.27 -12.18 -0.28
C LEU A 122 -3.21 -11.39 0.49
N ILE A 123 -3.60 -10.68 1.56
CA ILE A 123 -2.68 -9.90 2.39
C ILE A 123 -1.65 -10.82 3.07
N LEU A 124 -2.11 -11.93 3.66
CA LEU A 124 -1.23 -12.92 4.30
C LEU A 124 -0.27 -13.56 3.28
N LEU A 125 -0.74 -13.83 2.06
CA LEU A 125 0.10 -14.34 0.99
C LEU A 125 1.23 -13.37 0.65
N PHE A 126 0.95 -12.07 0.52
CA PHE A 126 1.99 -11.06 0.26
C PHE A 126 3.00 -10.95 1.39
N ILE A 127 2.56 -10.93 2.65
CA ILE A 127 3.44 -10.92 3.83
C ILE A 127 4.32 -12.17 3.83
N TRP A 128 3.76 -13.33 3.52
CA TRP A 128 4.52 -14.58 3.44
C TRP A 128 5.56 -14.56 2.30
N ILE A 129 5.20 -14.05 1.12
CA ILE A 129 6.15 -13.88 0.00
C ILE A 129 7.31 -12.98 0.43
N MET A 130 7.03 -11.83 1.05
CA MET A 130 8.04 -10.88 1.52
C MET A 130 9.01 -11.49 2.56
N ASN A 131 8.53 -12.48 3.33
CA ASN A 131 9.30 -13.20 4.34
C ASN A 131 10.05 -14.44 3.82
N ARG A 132 9.99 -14.77 2.52
CA ARG A 132 10.81 -15.86 1.97
C ARG A 132 12.30 -15.49 2.01
N LYS A 133 13.16 -16.45 2.39
CA LYS A 133 14.64 -16.30 2.41
C LYS A 133 15.22 -15.70 1.12
N LYS A 134 14.74 -16.16 -0.04
CA LYS A 134 15.17 -15.64 -1.35
C LYS A 134 14.82 -14.15 -1.57
N ILE A 135 13.88 -13.58 -0.82
CA ILE A 135 13.45 -12.18 -0.93
C ILE A 135 14.22 -11.36 0.10
N PHE A 136 14.04 -11.63 1.39
CA PHE A 136 14.62 -10.77 2.43
C PHE A 136 16.17 -10.77 2.37
N GLU A 137 16.80 -11.92 2.11
CA GLU A 137 18.27 -12.03 2.11
C GLU A 137 18.87 -11.54 0.79
N LYS A 138 18.32 -11.99 -0.36
CA LYS A 138 18.93 -11.71 -1.68
C LYS A 138 18.51 -10.38 -2.30
N VAL A 139 17.29 -9.91 -2.04
CA VAL A 139 16.77 -8.65 -2.61
C VAL A 139 17.01 -7.49 -1.65
N TYR A 140 16.79 -7.70 -0.36
CA TYR A 140 16.82 -6.63 0.64
C TYR A 140 17.97 -6.72 1.64
N SER A 141 18.86 -7.70 1.48
CA SER A 141 20.08 -7.86 2.30
C SER A 141 19.83 -7.90 3.81
N LEU A 142 18.69 -8.48 4.22
CA LEU A 142 18.34 -8.72 5.62
C LEU A 142 18.94 -10.04 6.10
N LYS A 143 19.54 -10.03 7.29
CA LYS A 143 19.99 -11.27 7.95
C LYS A 143 18.80 -11.96 8.61
N LYS A 144 18.84 -13.29 8.73
CA LYS A 144 17.74 -14.09 9.33
C LYS A 144 17.34 -13.61 10.73
N ASN A 145 18.30 -13.22 11.56
CA ASN A 145 18.07 -12.70 12.91
C ASN A 145 17.41 -11.31 12.93
N GLU A 146 17.50 -10.55 11.84
CA GLU A 146 16.91 -9.21 11.75
C GLU A 146 15.47 -9.23 11.23
N VAL A 147 15.03 -10.34 10.60
CA VAL A 147 13.72 -10.45 9.96
C VAL A 147 12.59 -10.20 10.95
N LEU A 148 12.65 -10.78 12.15
CA LEU A 148 11.61 -10.62 13.17
C LEU A 148 11.51 -9.15 13.62
N ILE A 149 12.65 -8.53 13.97
CA ILE A 149 12.70 -7.12 14.41
C ILE A 149 12.19 -6.20 13.30
N THR A 150 12.53 -6.50 12.04
CA THR A 150 12.11 -5.70 10.90
C THR A 150 10.61 -5.86 10.60
N ASN A 151 10.04 -7.06 10.76
CA ASN A 151 8.59 -7.28 10.71
C ASN A 151 7.88 -6.47 11.80
N ILE A 152 8.38 -6.47 13.03
CA ILE A 152 7.79 -5.68 14.13
C ILE A 152 7.77 -4.20 13.77
N LYS A 153 8.87 -3.64 13.26
CA LYS A 153 8.91 -2.24 12.80
C LYS A 153 7.89 -1.95 11.69
N ALA A 154 7.81 -2.82 10.70
CA ALA A 154 6.85 -2.68 9.62
C ALA A 154 5.39 -2.78 10.13
N PHE A 155 5.13 -3.69 11.06
CA PHE A 155 3.83 -3.86 11.70
C PHE A 155 3.42 -2.64 12.53
N SER A 156 4.32 -2.12 13.36
CA SER A 156 4.09 -0.89 14.12
C SER A 156 3.77 0.30 13.21
N LEU A 157 4.48 0.44 12.09
CA LEU A 157 4.18 1.47 11.09
C LEU A 157 2.81 1.25 10.43
N GLY A 158 2.44 -0.01 10.15
CA GLY A 158 1.13 -0.36 9.63
C GLY A 158 -0.03 0.03 10.57
N ILE A 159 0.09 -0.32 11.86
CA ILE A 159 -0.88 0.09 12.90
C ILE A 159 -0.97 1.62 12.96
N PHE A 160 0.17 2.31 13.00
CA PHE A 160 0.20 3.77 13.06
C PHE A 160 -0.61 4.39 11.91
N LEU A 161 -0.44 3.90 10.69
CA LEU A 161 -1.21 4.37 9.53
C LEU A 161 -2.71 4.07 9.65
N THR A 162 -3.09 2.92 10.19
CA THR A 162 -4.51 2.59 10.43
C THR A 162 -5.12 3.56 11.44
N LEU A 163 -4.46 3.80 12.57
CA LEU A 163 -4.94 4.71 13.60
C LEU A 163 -5.00 6.16 13.10
N TYR A 164 -3.97 6.60 12.37
CA TYR A 164 -3.97 7.92 11.72
C TYR A 164 -5.16 8.06 10.77
N LEU A 165 -5.39 7.07 9.91
CA LEU A 165 -6.51 7.11 8.98
C LEU A 165 -7.85 7.15 9.71
N ALA A 166 -8.05 6.30 10.72
CA ALA A 166 -9.26 6.27 11.53
C ALA A 166 -9.53 7.62 12.20
N TRP A 167 -8.49 8.24 12.81
CA TRP A 167 -8.59 9.58 13.39
C TRP A 167 -9.03 10.63 12.36
N THR A 168 -8.43 10.65 11.18
CA THR A 168 -8.77 11.61 10.11
C THR A 168 -10.13 11.37 9.44
N GLN A 169 -10.81 10.25 9.74
CA GLN A 169 -12.14 9.93 9.23
C GLN A 169 -13.24 10.20 10.27
N MET A 170 -12.87 10.33 11.55
CA MET A 170 -13.79 10.70 12.64
C MET A 170 -13.99 12.23 12.78
N ILE A 171 -13.14 13.04 12.15
CA ILE A 171 -13.24 14.51 12.03
C ILE A 171 -13.70 14.85 10.61
#